data_AF-A0A821WAM0-F1
#
_entry.id   AF-A0A821WAM0-F1
#
_cell.length_a   1.000
_cell.length_b   1.000
_cell.length_c   1.000
_cell.angle_alpha   90.00
_cell.angle_beta   90.00
_cell.angle_gamma   90.00
#
_symmetry.space_group_name_H-M   'P 1'
#
loop_
_entity.id
_entity.type
_entity.pdbx_description
1 polymer ?
#
loop_
_entity_poly.entity_id
_entity_poly.type
_entity_poly.pdbx_seq_one_letter_code
_entity_poly.pdbx_strand_id
1 'polypeptide(L)'
;EQVTHVQPHICIGWTTTHFQPSPGHDDGFSSNGIGDNTYSYGFDGQNIWFAGRAYDVSNNDIKQVDIPEMWFSLNGLPVKGLIREFNITGMFYPAMSLSSRVSCRFIFGGEHGRFMH
;
A
#
# COMPACT_ATOMS: atom_id res chain seq x y z
N GLU A 1 7.10 -18.20 24.37
CA GLU A 1 6.64 -17.52 23.13
C GLU A 1 5.19 -17.14 23.26
N GLN A 2 4.89 -15.84 23.23
CA GLN A 2 3.51 -15.36 23.25
C GLN A 2 2.99 -15.43 21.82
N VAL A 3 2.22 -16.48 21.50
CA VAL A 3 1.63 -16.64 20.18
C VAL A 3 0.47 -15.65 20.06
N THR A 4 0.71 -14.53 19.38
CA THR A 4 -0.38 -13.65 18.98
C THR A 4 -1.13 -14.29 17.81
N HIS A 5 -2.45 -14.46 17.93
CA HIS A 5 -3.34 -14.98 16.89
C HIS A 5 -3.68 -13.94 15.80
N VAL A 6 -2.79 -12.97 15.58
CA VAL A 6 -3.03 -11.90 14.59
C VAL A 6 -2.88 -12.48 13.19
N GLN A 7 -3.86 -12.22 12.32
CA GLN A 7 -3.79 -12.62 10.93
C GLN A 7 -2.57 -11.97 10.26
N PRO A 8 -1.79 -12.71 9.46
CA PRO A 8 -0.71 -12.11 8.69
C PRO A 8 -1.24 -10.99 7.80
N HIS A 9 -0.55 -9.86 7.77
CA HIS A 9 -0.92 -8.73 6.93
C HIS A 9 0.28 -8.32 6.08
N ILE A 10 -0.01 -7.93 4.84
CA ILE A 10 0.92 -7.27 3.94
C ILE A 10 0.15 -6.16 3.22
N CYS A 11 0.74 -4.97 3.17
CA CYS A 11 0.22 -3.86 2.40
C CYS A 11 1.39 -3.23 1.64
N ILE A 12 1.24 -3.07 0.34
CA ILE A 12 2.26 -2.47 -0.53
C ILE A 12 1.71 -1.21 -1.16
N GLY A 13 2.57 -0.25 -1.45
CA GLY A 13 2.17 0.91 -2.20
C GLY A 13 3.18 2.03 -2.09
N TRP A 14 2.67 3.24 -1.88
CA TRP A 14 3.44 4.45 -2.03
C TRP A 14 3.27 5.36 -0.82
N THR A 15 4.37 5.98 -0.42
CA THR A 15 4.40 6.98 0.64
C THR A 15 4.97 8.27 0.10
N THR A 16 4.50 9.39 0.63
CA THR A 16 5.10 10.70 0.36
C THR A 16 6.24 10.97 1.34
N THR A 17 7.07 11.98 1.05
CA THR A 17 8.10 12.50 1.98
C THR A 17 7.58 12.88 3.36
N HIS A 18 6.27 13.13 3.49
CA HIS A 18 5.62 13.51 4.75
C HIS A 18 5.17 12.31 5.58
N PHE A 19 5.31 11.08 5.05
CA PHE A 19 5.01 9.87 5.78
C PHE A 19 6.08 9.61 6.86
N GLN A 20 5.66 9.59 8.12
CA GLN A 20 6.51 9.28 9.27
C GLN A 20 5.95 8.05 10.00
N PRO A 21 6.48 6.84 9.74
CA PRO A 21 6.06 5.65 10.47
C PRO A 21 6.57 5.74 11.91
N SER A 22 5.69 5.44 12.88
CA SER A 22 6.04 5.41 14.29
C SER A 22 5.61 4.07 14.89
N PRO A 23 6.55 3.27 15.44
CA PRO A 23 6.20 2.01 16.08
C PRO A 23 5.59 2.25 17.47
N GLY A 24 4.25 2.31 17.55
CA GLY A 24 3.47 1.96 18.75
C GLY A 24 2.73 3.07 19.54
N HIS A 25 1.53 2.66 20.01
CA HIS A 25 0.70 3.05 21.17
C HIS A 25 -0.12 4.37 21.18
N ASP A 26 -1.45 4.19 21.08
CA ASP A 26 -2.58 4.92 21.70
C ASP A 26 -2.61 6.46 21.75
N ASP A 27 -1.94 7.16 20.84
CA ASP A 27 -2.13 8.60 20.66
C ASP A 27 -3.17 8.95 19.56
N GLY A 28 -3.62 7.96 18.79
CA GLY A 28 -4.55 8.14 17.66
C GLY A 28 -3.91 8.77 16.41
N PHE A 29 -2.61 9.06 16.43
CA PHE A 29 -1.84 9.65 15.33
C PHE A 29 -0.74 8.71 14.79
N SER A 30 -0.42 7.63 15.52
CA SER A 30 0.46 6.56 15.06
C SER A 30 -0.09 5.86 13.82
N SER A 31 0.62 5.98 12.70
CA SER A 31 0.40 5.14 11.52
C SER A 31 1.21 3.86 11.66
N ASN A 32 0.50 2.76 11.94
CA ASN A 32 1.10 1.44 12.14
C ASN A 32 1.52 0.80 10.80
N GLY A 33 0.91 1.24 9.70
CA GLY A 33 1.19 0.75 8.36
C GLY A 33 0.84 1.73 7.24
N ILE A 34 1.02 1.27 6.02
CA ILE A 34 0.71 2.02 4.80
C ILE A 34 -0.80 2.12 4.64
N GLY A 35 -1.28 3.32 4.35
CA GLY A 35 -2.71 3.60 4.14
C GLY A 35 -3.44 4.02 5.42
N ASP A 36 -2.77 4.05 6.57
CA ASP A 36 -3.36 4.51 7.84
C ASP A 36 -3.53 6.05 7.90
N ASN A 37 -2.81 6.78 7.06
CA ASN A 37 -2.85 8.24 6.99
C ASN A 37 -3.08 8.76 5.56
N THR A 38 -3.14 10.08 5.42
CA THR A 38 -3.33 10.76 4.12
C THR A 38 -2.05 10.91 3.30
N TYR A 39 -0.90 10.49 3.85
CA TYR A 39 0.43 10.59 3.23
C TYR A 39 0.90 9.26 2.63
N SER A 40 0.10 8.21 2.74
CA SER A 40 0.42 6.86 2.29
C SER A 40 -0.80 6.21 1.65
N TYR A 41 -0.52 5.36 0.67
CA TYR A 41 -1.47 4.77 -0.25
C TYR A 41 -1.12 3.30 -0.41
N GLY A 42 -2.02 2.40 -0.04
CA GLY A 42 -1.71 0.98 0.09
C GLY A 42 -2.67 0.06 -0.64
N PHE A 43 -2.22 -1.15 -0.91
CA PHE A 43 -3.03 -2.26 -1.40
C PHE A 43 -2.59 -3.55 -0.70
N ASP A 44 -3.54 -4.32 -0.19
CA ASP A 44 -3.28 -5.56 0.56
C ASP A 44 -3.60 -6.85 -0.23
N GLY A 45 -4.06 -6.72 -1.48
CA GLY A 45 -4.54 -7.85 -2.30
C GLY A 45 -6.06 -7.87 -2.49
N GLN A 46 -6.82 -7.21 -1.62
CA GLN A 46 -8.29 -7.12 -1.69
C GLN A 46 -8.79 -5.68 -1.63
N ASN A 47 -8.18 -4.86 -0.79
CA ASN A 47 -8.58 -3.49 -0.54
C ASN A 47 -7.45 -2.53 -0.86
N ILE A 48 -7.83 -1.37 -1.38
CA ILE A 48 -6.99 -0.18 -1.37
C ILE A 48 -7.16 0.51 -0.02
N TRP A 49 -6.05 0.89 0.61
CA TRP A 49 -6.00 1.55 1.90
C TRP A 49 -5.57 3.01 1.75
N PHE A 50 -6.35 3.92 2.33
CA PHE A 50 -6.04 5.33 2.40
C PHE A 50 -6.74 5.99 3.60
N ALA A 51 -6.03 6.86 4.33
CA ALA A 51 -6.57 7.60 5.47
C ALA A 51 -7.31 6.71 6.49
N GLY A 52 -6.78 5.51 6.75
CA GLY A 52 -7.35 4.53 7.70
C GLY A 52 -8.60 3.81 7.20
N ARG A 53 -8.94 3.95 5.90
CA ARG A 53 -10.11 3.31 5.29
C ARG A 53 -9.69 2.30 4.24
N ALA A 54 -10.40 1.17 4.22
CA ALA A 54 -10.28 0.12 3.21
C ALA A 54 -11.38 0.26 2.15
N TYR A 55 -10.98 0.19 0.88
CA TYR A 55 -11.86 0.27 -0.29
C TYR A 55 -11.74 -1.02 -1.10
N ASP A 56 -12.82 -1.80 -1.15
CA ASP A 56 -12.86 -3.09 -1.84
C ASP A 56 -12.71 -2.91 -3.36
N VAL A 57 -11.70 -3.57 -3.94
CA VAL A 57 -11.39 -3.47 -5.37
C VAL A 57 -12.27 -4.37 -6.24
N SER A 58 -12.97 -5.34 -5.66
CA SER A 58 -13.84 -6.27 -6.39
C SER A 58 -15.18 -5.62 -6.81
N ASN A 59 -15.65 -4.66 -6.03
CA ASN A 59 -16.96 -4.03 -6.19
C ASN A 59 -16.93 -2.69 -6.95
N ASN A 60 -15.74 -2.17 -7.27
CA ASN A 60 -15.59 -0.86 -7.89
C ASN A 60 -15.06 -0.99 -9.33
N ASP A 61 -15.89 -0.66 -10.32
CA ASP A 61 -15.46 -0.42 -11.70
C ASP A 61 -15.03 1.05 -11.83
N ILE A 62 -13.75 1.35 -11.61
CA ILE A 62 -13.25 2.72 -11.75
C ILE A 62 -12.62 2.88 -13.14
N LYS A 63 -13.27 3.67 -14.00
CA LYS A 63 -12.79 4.06 -15.34
C LYS A 63 -11.69 5.08 -15.24
N GLN A 64 -10.54 4.85 -15.88
CA GLN A 64 -9.40 5.75 -16.14
C GLN A 64 -9.80 7.21 -16.48
N VAL A 65 -9.16 8.22 -15.89
CA VAL A 65 -9.37 9.67 -16.12
C VAL A 65 -8.00 10.36 -16.09
N ASP A 66 -7.80 11.45 -16.85
CA ASP A 66 -6.54 12.22 -17.01
C ASP A 66 -6.02 12.97 -15.75
N ILE A 67 -6.25 12.43 -14.55
CA ILE A 67 -5.78 12.94 -13.24
C ILE A 67 -4.54 12.11 -12.83
N PRO A 68 -3.68 12.51 -11.87
CA PRO A 68 -2.70 11.57 -11.31
C PRO A 68 -3.36 10.30 -10.80
N GLU A 69 -2.91 9.16 -11.33
CA GLU A 69 -3.48 7.83 -11.08
C GLU A 69 -2.41 6.88 -10.56
N MET A 70 -2.76 6.10 -9.54
CA MET A 70 -1.94 5.02 -9.00
C MET A 70 -2.66 3.68 -9.13
N TRP A 71 -2.03 2.75 -9.82
CA TRP A 71 -2.59 1.46 -10.21
C TRP A 71 -1.83 0.32 -9.56
N PHE A 72 -2.55 -0.78 -9.26
CA PHE A 72 -1.96 -2.01 -8.78
C PHE A 72 -2.23 -3.14 -9.78
N SER A 73 -1.33 -4.11 -9.86
CA SER A 73 -1.57 -5.38 -10.54
C SER A 73 -1.29 -6.53 -9.59
N LEU A 74 -2.08 -7.59 -9.70
CA LEU A 74 -1.91 -8.81 -8.93
C LEU A 74 -1.80 -9.98 -9.90
N ASN A 75 -0.67 -10.70 -9.85
CA ASN A 75 -0.36 -11.80 -10.77
C ASN A 75 -0.45 -11.39 -12.25
N GLY A 76 0.00 -10.18 -12.58
CA GLY A 76 -0.03 -9.63 -13.94
C GLY A 76 -1.40 -9.12 -14.40
N LEU A 77 -2.45 -9.25 -13.58
CA LEU A 77 -3.78 -8.71 -13.87
C LEU A 77 -3.97 -7.34 -13.21
N PRO A 78 -4.43 -6.31 -13.94
CA PRO A 78 -4.70 -5.01 -13.34
C PRO A 78 -5.83 -5.13 -12.31
N VAL A 79 -5.63 -4.52 -11.15
CA VAL A 79 -6.64 -4.40 -10.10
C VAL A 79 -7.60 -3.28 -10.48
N LYS A 80 -8.91 -3.50 -10.34
CA LYS A 80 -9.97 -2.54 -10.72
C LYS A 80 -10.11 -1.33 -9.78
N GLY A 81 -9.20 -1.18 -8.82
CA GLY A 81 -9.17 -0.08 -7.88
C GLY A 81 -8.12 0.96 -8.27
N LEU A 82 -8.45 2.24 -8.08
CA LEU A 82 -7.56 3.34 -8.39
C LEU A 82 -7.63 4.41 -7.29
N ILE A 83 -6.48 4.98 -6.97
CA ILE A 83 -6.37 6.16 -6.11
C ILE A 83 -6.28 7.39 -6.99
N ARG A 84 -7.16 8.36 -6.73
CA ARG A 84 -7.30 9.62 -7.49
C ARG A 84 -7.14 10.83 -6.61
N GLU A 85 -6.81 11.95 -7.26
CA GLU A 85 -6.79 13.28 -6.63
C GLU A 85 -5.92 13.31 -5.37
N PHE A 86 -4.86 12.49 -5.36
CA PHE A 86 -3.97 12.39 -4.23
C PHE A 86 -2.98 13.56 -4.21
N ASN A 87 -2.48 13.87 -3.01
CA ASN A 87 -1.55 14.99 -2.84
C ASN A 87 -0.23 14.68 -3.54
N ILE A 88 0.10 15.42 -4.59
CA ILE A 88 1.35 15.29 -5.37
C ILE A 88 2.52 16.12 -4.81
N THR A 89 2.35 16.73 -3.63
CA THR A 89 3.40 17.54 -3.00
C THR A 89 4.48 16.64 -2.40
N GLY A 90 5.74 16.90 -2.76
CA GLY A 90 6.88 16.12 -2.30
C GLY A 90 7.23 14.97 -3.24
N MET A 91 8.05 14.04 -2.76
CA MET A 91 8.47 12.86 -3.52
C MET A 91 7.69 11.63 -3.06
N PHE A 92 7.51 10.67 -3.97
CA PHE A 92 6.93 9.38 -3.68
C PHE A 92 8.00 8.29 -3.61
N TYR A 93 7.84 7.38 -2.66
CA TYR A 93 8.71 6.22 -2.50
C TYR A 93 7.87 4.95 -2.40
N PRO A 94 8.34 3.82 -2.99
CA PRO A 94 7.70 2.54 -2.76
C PRO A 94 7.90 2.14 -1.30
N ALA A 95 6.85 1.64 -0.67
CA ALA A 95 6.90 1.19 0.71
C ALA A 95 6.11 -0.12 0.89
N MET A 96 6.45 -0.86 1.95
CA MET A 96 5.70 -2.03 2.39
C MET A 96 5.47 -1.98 3.90
N SER A 97 4.29 -2.37 4.35
CA SER A 97 4.03 -2.77 5.73
C SER A 97 3.75 -4.26 5.76
N LEU A 98 4.40 -4.99 6.66
CA LEU A 98 4.32 -6.44 6.73
C LEU A 98 4.39 -6.93 8.18
N SER A 99 3.61 -7.96 8.48
CA SER A 99 3.67 -8.62 9.78
C SER A 99 4.86 -9.57 9.87
N SER A 100 5.23 -9.95 11.10
CA SER A 100 6.39 -10.82 11.39
C SER A 100 6.33 -12.21 10.75
N ARG A 101 5.17 -12.65 10.25
CA ARG A 101 4.99 -13.96 9.59
C ARG A 101 5.09 -13.90 8.07
N VAL A 102 5.26 -12.71 7.49
CA VAL A 102 5.32 -12.51 6.05
C VAL A 102 6.76 -12.41 5.59
N SER A 103 7.06 -13.07 4.47
CA SER A 103 8.31 -12.92 3.74
C SER A 103 8.02 -12.42 2.33
N CYS A 104 8.84 -11.50 1.84
CA CYS A 104 8.68 -10.86 0.54
C CYS A 104 10.04 -10.65 -0.11
N ARG A 105 10.05 -10.54 -1.44
CA ARG A 105 11.24 -10.25 -2.24
C ARG A 105 10.96 -9.06 -3.16
N PHE A 106 11.86 -8.09 -3.17
CA PHE A 106 11.81 -6.98 -4.11
C PHE A 106 12.46 -7.35 -5.44
N ILE A 107 11.91 -6.82 -6.53
CA ILE A 107 12.47 -6.88 -7.87
C ILE A 107 12.46 -5.46 -8.41
N PHE A 108 13.64 -4.89 -8.65
CA PHE A 108 13.80 -3.52 -9.17
C PHE A 108 14.19 -3.46 -10.65
N GLY A 109 14.38 -4.61 -11.30
CA GLY A 109 14.83 -4.70 -12.69
C GLY A 109 16.35 -4.83 -12.83
N GLY A 110 16.80 -5.09 -14.06
CA GLY A 110 18.22 -5.21 -14.40
C GLY A 110 18.93 -6.36 -13.67
N GLU A 111 20.07 -6.06 -13.06
CA GLU A 111 20.86 -7.03 -12.27
C GLU A 111 20.18 -7.37 -10.94
N HIS A 112 19.21 -6.56 -10.49
CA HIS A 112 18.51 -6.72 -9.21
C HIS A 112 17.19 -7.53 -9.34
N GLY A 113 17.04 -8.28 -10.43
CA GLY A 113 15.92 -9.18 -10.68
C GLY A 113 15.21 -8.91 -11.99
N ARG A 114 14.59 -9.94 -12.56
CA ARG A 114 13.86 -9.85 -13.83
C ARG A 114 12.37 -9.68 -13.56
N PHE A 115 11.76 -8.72 -14.24
CA PHE A 115 10.30 -8.58 -14.25
C PHE A 115 9.67 -9.79 -14.95
N MET A 116 8.61 -10.31 -14.36
CA MET A 116 7.90 -11.50 -14.85
C MET A 116 6.63 -11.13 -15.63
N HIS A 117 6.20 -9.87 -15.51
CA HIS A 117 5.03 -9.27 -16.13
C HIS A 117 5.38 -7.85 -16.57
#